data_AF-X0TLU0-F1
#
_entry.id   AF-X0TLU0-F1
#
_cell.length_a   1.000
_cell.length_b   1.000
_cell.length_c   1.000
_cell.angle_alpha   90.00
_cell.angle_beta   90.00
_cell.angle_gamma   90.00
#
_symmetry.space_group_name_H-M   'P 1'
#
loop_
_entity.id
_entity.type
_entity.pdbx_description
1 polymer ?
#
loop_
_entity_poly.entity_id
_entity_poly.type
_entity_poly.pdbx_seq_one_letter_code
_entity_poly.pdbx_strand_id
1 'polypeptide(L)'
;LKVFIDCIGIGAGIVDRLHEMGYMQVIPVNVARSSTNKERYANLRAELWDTMKEWLLQVELPVEIPDIDALHGQLCSLGYKFRSNGQLLIESKIDLRARGMPSPDMADALSLTFYDSAFSTDHHVETTFISTREKGMFI
;
A
#
# COMPACT_ATOMS: atom_id res chain seq x y z
N LEU A 1 16.94 2.84 0.47
CA LEU A 1 15.59 3.39 0.74
C LEU A 1 14.99 3.80 -0.59
N LYS A 2 13.77 3.36 -0.92
CA LYS A 2 13.03 3.76 -2.14
C LYS A 2 11.86 4.67 -1.75
N VAL A 3 11.49 5.61 -2.61
CA VAL A 3 10.35 6.52 -2.40
C VAL A 3 9.43 6.39 -3.61
N PHE A 4 8.15 6.15 -3.40
CA PHE A 4 7.18 5.96 -4.49
C PHE A 4 6.26 7.18 -4.62
N ILE A 5 6.05 7.67 -5.84
CA ILE A 5 5.19 8.82 -6.12
C ILE A 5 4.20 8.46 -7.22
N ASP A 6 2.90 8.68 -6.98
CA ASP A 6 1.85 8.52 -8.00
C ASP A 6 2.01 9.57 -9.11
N CYS A 7 2.23 9.12 -10.34
CA CYS A 7 2.49 9.97 -11.50
C CYS A 7 1.31 10.10 -12.48
N ILE A 8 0.10 9.60 -12.15
CA ILE A 8 -1.08 9.77 -13.02
C ILE A 8 -1.47 11.25 -13.19
N GLY A 9 -1.26 12.06 -12.15
CA GLY A 9 -1.56 13.48 -12.13
C GLY A 9 -0.31 14.35 -12.10
N ILE A 10 -0.27 15.29 -11.14
CA ILE A 10 0.79 16.31 -11.01
C ILE A 10 2.14 15.71 -10.56
N GLY A 11 2.15 14.47 -10.06
CA GLY A 11 3.35 13.83 -9.50
C GLY A 11 4.51 13.63 -10.48
N ALA A 12 4.25 13.58 -11.80
CA ALA A 12 5.31 13.44 -12.79
C ALA A 12 6.36 14.57 -12.71
N GLY A 13 5.91 15.83 -12.63
CA GLY A 13 6.83 16.97 -12.53
C GLY A 13 7.61 17.01 -11.19
N ILE A 14 7.04 16.45 -10.13
CA ILE A 14 7.73 16.31 -8.84
C ILE A 14 8.86 15.28 -8.96
N VAL A 15 8.60 14.15 -9.62
CA VAL A 15 9.61 13.11 -9.88
C VAL A 15 10.75 13.67 -10.72
N ASP A 16 10.44 14.36 -11.82
CA ASP A 16 11.44 14.97 -12.71
C ASP A 16 12.34 15.92 -11.92
N ARG A 17 11.74 16.80 -11.11
CA ARG A 17 12.51 17.76 -10.30
C ARG A 17 13.38 17.09 -9.25
N LEU A 18 12.90 16.02 -8.61
CA LEU A 18 13.66 15.26 -7.63
C LEU A 18 14.84 14.52 -8.28
N HIS A 19 14.65 13.98 -9.48
CA HIS A 19 15.74 13.37 -10.26
C HIS A 19 16.78 14.40 -10.69
N GLU A 20 16.38 15.60 -11.13
CA GLU A 20 17.30 16.72 -11.42
C GLU A 20 18.16 17.10 -10.21
N MET A 21 17.59 17.00 -9.00
CA MET A 21 18.29 17.27 -7.74
C MET A 21 19.17 16.09 -7.26
N GLY A 22 19.21 14.98 -8.01
CA GLY A 22 20.02 13.81 -7.69
C GLY A 22 19.34 12.74 -6.84
N TYR A 23 18.03 12.87 -6.55
CA TYR A 23 17.28 11.89 -5.76
C TYR A 23 16.80 10.70 -6.60
N MET A 24 17.75 9.88 -7.07
CA MET A 24 17.46 8.74 -7.96
C MET A 24 16.69 7.59 -7.28
N GLN A 25 16.53 7.61 -5.95
CA GLN A 25 15.71 6.65 -5.22
C GLN A 25 14.20 6.86 -5.36
N VAL A 26 13.79 7.94 -6.01
CA VAL A 26 12.38 8.26 -6.30
C VAL A 26 11.92 7.44 -7.49
N ILE A 27 10.88 6.63 -7.28
CA ILE A 27 10.30 5.72 -8.26
C ILE A 27 8.91 6.26 -8.64
N PRO A 28 8.69 6.67 -9.90
CA PRO A 28 7.37 7.02 -10.38
C PRO A 28 6.49 5.78 -10.48
N VAL A 29 5.26 5.86 -9.97
CA VAL A 29 4.28 4.78 -10.01
C VAL A 29 3.03 5.26 -10.73
N ASN A 30 2.72 4.65 -11.87
CA ASN A 30 1.44 4.87 -12.53
C ASN A 30 0.44 3.80 -12.09
N VAL A 31 -0.41 4.10 -11.10
CA VAL A 31 -1.36 3.12 -10.55
C VAL A 31 -2.53 2.78 -11.50
N ALA A 32 -2.67 3.49 -12.63
CA ALA A 32 -3.66 3.21 -13.66
C ALA A 32 -3.17 2.17 -14.67
N ARG A 33 -1.87 1.82 -14.64
CA ARG A 33 -1.32 0.77 -15.49
C ARG A 33 -1.92 -0.60 -15.17
N SER A 34 -1.70 -1.57 -16.05
CA SER A 34 -2.09 -2.96 -15.80
C SER A 34 -1.43 -3.52 -14.54
N SER A 35 -2.18 -4.28 -13.77
CA SER A 35 -1.66 -5.09 -12.67
C SER A 35 -0.68 -6.16 -13.14
N THR A 36 0.12 -6.68 -12.21
CA THR A 36 0.96 -7.86 -12.39
C THR A 36 0.07 -9.09 -12.58
N ASN A 37 -0.97 -9.24 -11.75
CA ASN A 37 -2.00 -10.26 -11.91
C ASN A 37 -3.24 -9.66 -12.61
N LYS A 38 -3.26 -9.80 -13.94
CA LYS A 38 -4.34 -9.29 -14.80
C LYS A 38 -5.62 -10.12 -14.73
N GLU A 39 -5.59 -11.32 -14.17
CA GLU A 39 -6.80 -12.13 -14.00
C GLU A 39 -7.58 -11.65 -12.77
N ARG A 40 -6.86 -11.31 -11.69
CA ARG A 40 -7.46 -10.88 -10.42
C ARG A 40 -7.76 -9.39 -10.35
N TYR A 41 -6.94 -8.53 -10.95
CA TYR A 41 -7.04 -7.07 -10.75
C TYR A 41 -7.27 -6.30 -12.05
N ALA A 42 -8.08 -5.25 -11.96
CA ALA A 42 -8.41 -4.38 -13.07
C ALA A 42 -7.28 -3.40 -13.43
N ASN A 43 -6.47 -3.02 -12.44
CA ASN A 43 -5.32 -2.12 -12.57
C ASN A 43 -4.38 -2.30 -11.36
N LEU A 44 -3.21 -1.67 -11.44
CA LEU A 44 -2.22 -1.70 -10.37
C LEU A 44 -2.77 -1.13 -9.05
N ARG A 45 -3.59 -0.07 -9.08
CA ARG A 45 -4.23 0.47 -7.86
C ARG A 45 -4.98 -0.63 -7.10
N ALA A 46 -5.76 -1.45 -7.80
CA ALA A 46 -6.52 -2.52 -7.17
C ALA A 46 -5.63 -3.61 -6.55
N GLU A 47 -4.54 -3.95 -7.22
CA GLU A 47 -3.54 -4.89 -6.70
C GLU A 47 -2.89 -4.35 -5.41
N LEU A 48 -2.38 -3.12 -5.43
CA LEU A 48 -1.70 -2.53 -4.27
C LEU A 48 -2.60 -2.39 -3.04
N TRP A 49 -3.86 -1.99 -3.27
CA TRP A 49 -4.85 -1.89 -2.20
C TRP A 49 -5.23 -3.26 -1.61
N ASP A 50 -5.34 -4.29 -2.45
CA ASP A 50 -5.65 -5.65 -1.96
C ASP A 50 -4.47 -6.23 -1.18
N THR A 51 -3.23 -6.04 -1.65
CA THR A 51 -2.02 -6.45 -0.92
C THR A 51 -1.90 -5.71 0.42
N MET A 52 -2.15 -4.40 0.45
CA MET A 52 -2.18 -3.63 1.70
C MET A 52 -3.25 -4.16 2.67
N LYS A 53 -4.44 -4.51 2.16
CA LYS A 53 -5.50 -5.11 2.98
C LYS A 53 -5.08 -6.47 3.55
N GLU A 54 -4.48 -7.34 2.74
CA GLU A 54 -3.94 -8.63 3.19
C GLU A 54 -2.89 -8.43 4.30
N TRP A 55 -2.00 -7.45 4.13
CA TRP A 55 -1.02 -7.08 5.17
C TRP A 55 -1.67 -6.57 6.46
N LEU A 56 -2.68 -5.70 6.38
CA LEU A 56 -3.40 -5.18 7.56
C LEU A 56 -4.18 -6.25 8.32
N LEU A 57 -4.63 -7.31 7.64
CA LEU A 57 -5.46 -8.38 8.21
C LEU A 57 -4.67 -9.59 8.70
N GLN A 58 -3.35 -9.63 8.51
CA GLN A 58 -2.52 -10.75 8.98
C GLN A 58 -2.57 -10.85 10.51
N VAL A 59 -2.64 -12.07 11.03
CA VAL A 59 -2.80 -12.32 12.48
C VAL A 59 -1.47 -12.76 13.09
N GLU A 60 -0.61 -13.40 12.29
CA GLU A 60 0.66 -13.98 12.71
C GLU A 60 1.68 -12.91 13.11
N LEU A 61 1.67 -11.77 12.43
CA LEU A 61 2.54 -10.62 12.70
C LEU A 61 1.67 -9.36 12.76
N PRO A 62 1.18 -8.98 13.97
CA PRO A 62 0.36 -7.80 14.14
C PRO A 62 1.04 -6.56 13.55
N VAL A 63 0.28 -5.84 12.73
CA VAL A 63 0.75 -4.64 12.07
C VAL A 63 0.49 -3.43 12.94
N GLU A 64 1.47 -2.53 12.99
CA GLU A 64 1.30 -1.20 13.57
C GLU A 64 1.30 -0.16 12.44
N ILE A 65 0.28 0.70 12.46
CA ILE A 65 0.19 1.90 11.61
C ILE A 65 0.04 3.14 12.50
N PRO A 66 0.39 4.34 12.01
CA PRO A 66 0.23 5.56 12.79
C PRO A 66 -1.21 5.78 13.25
N ASP A 67 -1.38 6.10 14.53
CA ASP A 67 -2.69 6.41 15.12
C ASP A 67 -3.17 7.81 14.70
N ILE A 68 -3.74 7.88 13.49
CA ILE A 68 -4.20 9.11 12.86
C ILE A 68 -5.60 8.87 12.31
N ASP A 69 -6.61 9.56 12.85
CA ASP A 69 -8.02 9.44 12.44
C ASP A 69 -8.22 9.61 10.94
N ALA A 70 -7.47 10.53 10.31
CA ALA A 70 -7.53 10.75 8.87
C ALA A 70 -7.05 9.52 8.07
N LEU A 71 -6.00 8.85 8.52
CA LEU A 71 -5.52 7.62 7.88
C LEU A 71 -6.55 6.50 8.04
N HIS A 72 -7.00 6.25 9.27
CA HIS A 72 -7.97 5.20 9.57
C HIS A 72 -9.30 5.42 8.83
N GLY A 73 -9.81 6.66 8.83
CA GLY A 73 -11.00 7.04 8.10
C GLY A 73 -10.84 6.81 6.59
N GLN A 74 -9.68 7.14 6.02
CA GLN A 74 -9.41 6.90 4.60
C GLN A 74 -9.32 5.40 4.26
N LEU A 75 -8.69 4.59 5.12
CA LEU A 75 -8.60 3.12 4.93
C LEU A 75 -9.98 2.46 4.90
N CYS A 76 -10.94 2.99 5.65
CA CYS A 76 -12.33 2.50 5.69
C CYS A 76 -13.26 3.19 4.67
N SER A 77 -12.78 4.14 3.87
CA SER A 77 -13.65 4.99 3.04
C SER A 77 -13.97 4.43 1.66
N LEU A 78 -13.07 3.64 1.06
CA LEU A 78 -13.17 3.24 -0.35
C LEU A 78 -14.08 2.02 -0.55
N GLY A 79 -14.92 2.11 -1.58
CA GLY A 79 -15.62 0.95 -2.12
C GLY A 79 -14.77 0.12 -3.10
N TYR A 80 -15.28 -1.04 -3.47
CA TYR A 80 -14.74 -1.86 -4.55
C TYR A 80 -15.87 -2.52 -5.33
N LYS A 81 -15.56 -2.95 -6.56
CA LYS A 81 -16.48 -3.73 -7.40
C LYS A 81 -15.70 -4.78 -8.18
N PHE A 82 -16.41 -5.81 -8.64
CA PHE A 82 -15.88 -6.75 -9.62
C PHE A 82 -16.39 -6.39 -11.01
N ARG A 83 -15.50 -6.40 -12.00
CA ARG A 83 -15.87 -6.30 -13.41
C ARG A 83 -16.52 -7.60 -13.88
N SER A 84 -17.16 -7.56 -15.06
CA SER A 84 -17.81 -8.75 -15.66
C SER A 84 -16.84 -9.93 -15.91
N ASN A 85 -15.54 -9.65 -16.01
CA ASN A 85 -14.48 -10.64 -16.15
C ASN A 85 -13.88 -11.09 -14.80
N GLY A 86 -14.51 -10.75 -13.67
CA GLY A 86 -14.07 -11.16 -12.33
C GLY A 86 -12.94 -10.31 -11.73
N GLN A 87 -12.42 -9.31 -12.45
CA GLN A 87 -11.34 -8.46 -11.94
C GLN A 87 -11.83 -7.53 -10.83
N LEU A 88 -11.10 -7.48 -9.72
CA LEU A 88 -11.27 -6.49 -8.65
C LEU A 88 -10.91 -5.09 -9.16
N LEU A 89 -11.78 -4.13 -8.90
CA LEU A 89 -11.58 -2.72 -9.19
C LEU A 89 -11.94 -1.90 -7.95
N ILE A 90 -10.99 -1.11 -7.47
CA ILE A 90 -11.19 -0.15 -6.38
C ILE A 90 -11.90 1.09 -6.91
N GLU A 91 -12.77 1.67 -6.09
CA GLU A 91 -13.47 2.93 -6.37
C GLU A 91 -12.48 4.03 -6.79
N SER A 92 -12.86 4.80 -7.82
CA SER A 92 -12.01 5.87 -8.34
C SER A 92 -12.10 7.11 -7.45
N LYS A 93 -11.07 7.97 -7.48
CA LYS A 93 -11.12 9.28 -6.79
C LYS A 93 -12.27 10.16 -7.29
N ILE A 94 -12.68 10.01 -8.55
CA ILE A 94 -13.79 10.76 -9.14
C ILE A 94 -15.11 10.30 -8.52
N ASP A 95 -15.33 8.99 -8.43
CA ASP A 95 -16.55 8.42 -7.83
C ASP A 95 -16.64 8.75 -6.33
N LEU A 96 -15.51 8.68 -5.63
CA LEU A 96 -15.40 9.05 -4.22
C LEU A 96 -15.83 10.50 -3.98
N ARG A 97 -15.32 11.44 -4.80
CA ARG A 97 -15.72 12.85 -4.76
C ARG A 97 -17.18 13.05 -5.15
N ALA A 98 -17.68 12.30 -6.13
CA ALA A 98 -19.06 12.42 -6.61
C ALA A 98 -20.09 12.08 -5.51
N ARG A 99 -19.74 11.21 -4.56
CA ARG A 99 -20.58 10.89 -3.38
C ARG A 99 -20.23 11.70 -2.13
N GLY A 100 -19.45 12.78 -2.25
CA GLY A 100 -19.17 13.71 -1.16
C GLY A 100 -18.03 13.30 -0.22
N MET A 101 -17.21 12.32 -0.59
CA MET A 101 -16.06 11.90 0.22
C MET A 101 -14.75 12.55 -0.25
N PRO A 102 -13.84 12.90 0.67
CA PRO A 102 -12.53 13.45 0.34
C PRO A 102 -11.62 12.40 -0.31
N SER A 103 -10.58 12.85 -1.00
CA SER A 103 -9.56 11.97 -1.59
C SER A 103 -8.80 11.18 -0.49
N PRO A 104 -8.49 9.88 -0.69
CA PRO A 104 -7.87 9.05 0.33
C PRO A 104 -6.34 9.11 0.21
N ASP A 105 -5.76 10.32 0.22
CA ASP A 105 -4.37 10.51 -0.22
C ASP A 105 -3.33 9.88 0.73
N MET A 106 -3.59 9.80 2.03
CA MET A 106 -2.70 9.12 2.99
C MET A 106 -2.76 7.60 2.82
N ALA A 107 -3.96 7.05 2.68
CA ALA A 107 -4.14 5.62 2.44
C ALA A 107 -3.59 5.20 1.06
N ASP A 108 -3.72 6.06 0.05
CA ASP A 108 -3.06 5.87 -1.25
C ASP A 108 -1.53 5.88 -1.12
N ALA A 109 -0.97 6.82 -0.35
CA ALA A 109 0.47 6.87 -0.11
C ALA A 109 0.97 5.60 0.60
N LEU A 110 0.21 5.07 1.56
CA LEU A 110 0.49 3.78 2.17
C LEU A 110 0.40 2.64 1.14
N SER A 111 -0.63 2.61 0.29
CA SER A 111 -0.76 1.56 -0.75
C SER A 111 0.42 1.55 -1.72
N LEU A 112 1.00 2.73 -2.03
CA LEU A 112 2.16 2.84 -2.93
C LEU A 112 3.42 2.18 -2.35
N THR A 113 3.54 2.04 -1.03
CA THR A 113 4.69 1.35 -0.45
C THR A 113 4.73 -0.12 -0.81
N PHE A 114 3.61 -0.68 -1.26
CA PHE A 114 3.50 -2.06 -1.74
C PHE A 114 3.90 -2.25 -3.21
N TYR A 115 4.26 -1.17 -3.91
CA TYR A 115 4.57 -1.22 -5.34
C TYR A 115 5.76 -2.13 -5.70
N ASP A 116 6.77 -2.13 -4.84
CA ASP A 116 8.00 -2.89 -5.02
C ASP A 116 8.18 -3.86 -3.85
N SER A 117 7.06 -4.35 -3.34
CA SER A 117 7.05 -5.28 -2.23
C SER A 117 7.58 -6.64 -2.68
N ALA A 118 8.84 -6.89 -2.33
CA ALA A 118 9.40 -8.22 -2.08
C ALA A 118 8.68 -8.95 -0.91
N PHE A 119 7.39 -8.68 -0.69
CA PHE A 119 6.53 -9.45 0.19
C PHE A 119 6.00 -10.63 -0.62
N SER A 120 6.91 -11.50 -1.04
CA SER A 120 6.56 -12.87 -1.40
C SER A 120 6.13 -13.56 -0.12
N THR A 121 4.85 -13.97 -0.05
CA THR A 121 4.31 -14.81 1.03
C THR A 121 4.95 -16.21 1.09
N ASP A 122 5.94 -16.51 0.25
CA ASP A 122 6.68 -17.78 0.18
C ASP A 122 7.89 -17.87 1.12
N HIS A 123 8.08 -16.91 2.04
CA HIS A 123 9.13 -17.02 3.05
C HIS A 123 8.54 -17.55 4.35
N HIS A 124 8.75 -18.85 4.60
CA HIS A 124 8.80 -19.40 5.93
C HIS A 124 9.81 -18.59 6.76
N VAL A 125 9.31 -17.61 7.52
CA VAL A 125 10.12 -16.92 8.52
C VAL A 125 10.26 -17.87 9.70
N GLU A 126 11.41 -18.52 9.83
CA GLU A 126 11.77 -19.22 11.06
C GLU A 126 11.82 -18.18 12.19
N THR A 127 10.79 -18.21 13.03
CA THR A 127 10.69 -17.34 14.20
C THR A 127 11.70 -17.84 15.21
N THR A 128 12.90 -17.25 15.23
CA THR A 128 13.83 -17.47 16.34
C THR A 128 13.31 -16.67 17.52
N PHE A 129 12.54 -17.33 18.38
CA PHE A 129 12.17 -16.79 19.68
C PHE A 129 13.47 -16.51 20.46
N ILE A 130 13.81 -15.24 20.65
CA ILE A 130 14.84 -14.86 21.62
C ILE A 130 14.24 -15.17 22.99
N SER A 131 14.71 -16.26 23.59
CA SER A 131 14.32 -16.71 24.92
C SER A 131 14.42 -15.58 25.93
N THR A 132 13.33 -15.36 26.65
CA THR A 132 13.16 -14.43 27.75
C THR A 132 14.30 -14.52 28.76
N ARG A 133 14.80 -13.34 29.18
CA ARG A 133 15.74 -13.18 30.31
C ARG A 133 15.35 -14.07 31.50
N GLU A 134 16.25 -14.97 31.89
CA GLU A 134 16.15 -15.66 33.17
C GLU A 134 16.32 -14.65 34.31
N LYS A 135 15.30 -14.58 35.17
CA LYS A 135 15.38 -13.98 36.50
C LYS A 135 16.11 -14.96 37.42
N GLY A 136 17.12 -14.46 38.15
CA GLY A 136 17.41 -14.91 39.50
C GLY A 136 18.83 -15.43 39.73
N MET A 137 19.64 -14.64 40.43
CA MET A 137 20.60 -15.19 41.39
C MET A 137 20.68 -14.23 42.57
N PHE A 138 20.05 -14.63 43.68
CA PHE A 138 20.39 -14.16 45.01
C PHE A 138 21.81 -14.65 45.35
N ILE A 139 22.69 -13.74 45.75
CA ILE A 139 23.51 -13.78 46.98
C ILE A 139 23.95 -12.35 47.31
#